data_AF-A0A382H2N1-F1
#
_entry.id   AF-A0A382H2N1-F1
#
_cell.length_a   1.000
_cell.length_b   1.000
_cell.length_c   1.000
_cell.angle_alpha   90.00
_cell.angle_beta   90.00
_cell.angle_gamma   90.00
#
_symmetry.space_group_name_H-M   'P 1'
#
loop_
_entity.id
_entity.type
_entity.pdbx_description
1 polymer ?
#
loop_
_entity_poly.entity_id
_entity_poly.type
_entity_poly.pdbx_seq_one_letter_code
_entity_poly.pdbx_strand_id
1 'polypeptide(L)'
;MFIKRILIYFPLVLIVFLAQSFFWVPTYDKQAVGNPERLKKYIRGSSGDAEILNPVISADTASSSINSLVFDGLIALDDKLEYRPRLATSWTQTEEAFLVVDPRYNLKKNESSLQSTADWMDYIKTSLKKNQHWATNIKSIEVVLGKAIQGSIQVPTLGNGGLPEISQGRPRMEPAFYTLQYPDRIKFTLNRIDQDFFNPIKELIGEEYFKKFPYDDFVSAKKSSQYDRLKPYFSEILPLTEHNPILAFDLRRGVRFHDGHEFDSGDVLFTYQSIMDVKTASPRRSDYEPVKLALAEGPYKMRITYKRLFSPAINSWSMGILPEHLLNAEALRKEAFINKADPKEFTIRDSQFNRNPIGTGPFRFVEWKSDEIIRLKRNDDYWEGPPEYQEYVMRVIPDPLTREMEFYAGAVDNYSVEPHQVARFKREN
;
A
#
# COMPACT_ATOMS: atom_id res chain seq x y z
N MET A 1 -62.85 0.45 -38.36
CA MET A 1 -62.51 -0.93 -37.94
C MET A 1 -61.06 -1.09 -37.46
N PHE A 2 -60.10 -0.35 -38.04
CA PHE A 2 -58.66 -0.48 -37.74
C PHE A 2 -58.29 -0.14 -36.29
N ILE A 3 -58.82 0.98 -35.76
CA ILE A 3 -58.52 1.46 -34.40
C ILE A 3 -59.00 0.49 -33.31
N LYS A 4 -60.18 -0.13 -33.49
CA LYS A 4 -60.71 -1.15 -32.56
C LYS A 4 -59.82 -2.41 -32.52
N ARG A 5 -59.24 -2.81 -33.65
CA ARG A 5 -58.32 -3.97 -33.70
C ARG A 5 -57.00 -3.63 -32.99
N ILE A 6 -56.45 -2.45 -33.20
CA ILE A 6 -55.22 -2.02 -32.52
C ILE A 6 -55.42 -1.98 -31.00
N LEU A 7 -56.52 -1.41 -30.52
CA LEU A 7 -56.79 -1.32 -29.07
C LEU A 7 -56.99 -2.68 -28.38
N ILE A 8 -57.36 -3.73 -29.11
CA ILE A 8 -57.52 -5.08 -28.56
C ILE A 8 -56.23 -5.90 -28.69
N TYR A 9 -55.57 -5.85 -29.85
CA TYR A 9 -54.39 -6.67 -30.11
C TYR A 9 -53.13 -6.11 -29.45
N PHE A 10 -52.99 -4.79 -29.32
CA PHE A 10 -51.82 -4.19 -28.68
C PHE A 10 -51.62 -4.63 -27.21
N PRO A 11 -52.62 -4.54 -26.31
CA PRO A 11 -52.45 -5.03 -24.94
C PRO A 11 -52.27 -6.55 -24.89
N LEU A 12 -52.87 -7.32 -25.79
CA LEU A 12 -52.67 -8.77 -25.87
C LEU A 12 -51.22 -9.13 -26.25
N VAL A 13 -50.66 -8.45 -27.23
CA VAL A 13 -49.25 -8.60 -27.62
C VAL A 13 -48.33 -8.15 -26.49
N LEU A 14 -48.66 -7.05 -25.80
CA LEU A 14 -47.90 -6.58 -24.64
C LEU A 14 -47.93 -7.60 -23.49
N ILE A 15 -49.08 -8.21 -23.20
CA ILE A 15 -49.22 -9.26 -22.17
C ILE A 15 -48.38 -10.49 -22.55
N VAL A 16 -48.44 -10.94 -23.81
CA VAL A 16 -47.61 -12.06 -24.27
C VAL A 16 -46.12 -11.70 -24.20
N PHE A 17 -45.76 -10.46 -24.56
CA PHE A 17 -44.38 -9.96 -24.51
C PHE A 17 -43.86 -9.80 -23.06
N LEU A 18 -44.72 -9.50 -22.10
CA LEU A 18 -44.37 -9.47 -20.68
C LEU A 18 -44.35 -10.88 -20.08
N ALA A 19 -45.26 -11.76 -20.48
CA ALA A 19 -45.32 -13.14 -20.00
C ALA A 19 -44.09 -13.96 -20.44
N GLN A 20 -43.55 -13.73 -21.64
CA GLN A 20 -42.28 -14.36 -22.05
C GLN A 20 -41.09 -13.93 -21.18
N SER A 21 -41.10 -12.72 -20.58
CA SER A 21 -40.01 -12.30 -19.69
C SER A 21 -39.98 -13.17 -18.44
N PHE A 22 -41.15 -13.65 -17.98
CA PHE A 22 -41.28 -14.57 -16.86
C PHE A 22 -40.58 -15.93 -17.09
N PHE A 23 -40.42 -16.34 -18.35
CA PHE A 23 -39.72 -17.58 -18.72
C PHE A 23 -38.21 -17.37 -18.98
N TRP A 24 -37.75 -16.11 -19.04
CA TRP A 24 -36.33 -15.76 -19.22
C TRP A 24 -35.66 -15.28 -17.93
N VAL A 25 -36.42 -14.98 -16.87
CA VAL A 25 -35.86 -14.78 -15.53
C VAL A 25 -35.44 -16.15 -14.98
N PRO A 26 -34.16 -16.35 -14.61
CA PRO A 26 -33.73 -17.55 -13.90
C PRO A 26 -34.58 -17.72 -12.64
N THR A 27 -35.37 -18.79 -12.55
CA THR A 27 -36.21 -19.01 -11.37
C THR A 27 -35.33 -19.27 -10.15
N TYR A 28 -35.56 -18.51 -9.07
CA TYR A 28 -34.87 -18.63 -7.78
C TYR A 28 -34.86 -20.07 -7.23
N ASP A 29 -35.84 -20.88 -7.60
CA ASP A 29 -35.96 -22.30 -7.20
C ASP A 29 -34.73 -23.14 -7.54
N LYS A 30 -33.95 -22.80 -8.57
CA LYS A 30 -32.69 -23.53 -8.88
C LYS A 30 -31.49 -23.06 -8.06
N GLN A 31 -31.58 -21.89 -7.44
CA GLN A 31 -30.48 -21.33 -6.65
C GLN A 31 -30.59 -21.69 -5.16
N ALA A 32 -31.81 -21.92 -4.66
CA ALA A 32 -32.09 -22.24 -3.25
C ALA A 32 -32.09 -23.75 -2.92
N VAL A 33 -31.67 -24.62 -3.86
CA VAL A 33 -31.50 -26.05 -3.57
C VAL A 33 -30.20 -26.25 -2.80
N GLY A 34 -30.23 -27.09 -1.77
CA GLY A 34 -29.04 -27.39 -0.96
C GLY A 34 -27.85 -27.82 -1.80
N ASN A 35 -26.65 -27.35 -1.44
CA ASN A 35 -25.39 -27.60 -2.17
C ASN A 35 -25.01 -29.10 -2.07
N PRO A 36 -25.24 -29.92 -3.10
CA PRO A 36 -24.96 -31.36 -3.03
C PRO A 36 -23.46 -31.64 -3.09
N GLU A 37 -22.65 -30.66 -3.50
CA GLU A 37 -21.20 -30.75 -3.64
C GLU A 37 -20.46 -30.00 -2.52
N ARG A 38 -21.06 -29.80 -1.34
CA ARG A 38 -20.49 -29.02 -0.21
C ARG A 38 -19.04 -29.36 0.18
N LEU A 39 -18.56 -30.58 -0.11
CA LEU A 39 -17.16 -30.97 0.12
C LEU A 39 -16.18 -30.54 -0.99
N LYS A 40 -16.67 -30.23 -2.19
CA LYS A 40 -15.88 -29.78 -3.36
C LYS A 40 -16.13 -28.32 -3.71
N LYS A 41 -17.35 -27.83 -3.51
CA LYS A 41 -17.81 -26.49 -3.85
C LYS A 41 -18.24 -25.79 -2.57
N TYR A 42 -17.56 -24.70 -2.23
CA TYR A 42 -17.90 -23.85 -1.10
C TYR A 42 -18.67 -22.62 -1.58
N ILE A 43 -19.87 -22.39 -1.04
CA ILE A 43 -20.74 -21.28 -1.42
C ILE A 43 -20.89 -20.30 -0.26
N ARG A 44 -20.43 -19.06 -0.44
CA ARG A 44 -20.62 -17.96 0.51
C ARG A 44 -21.71 -17.01 0.03
N GLY A 45 -22.68 -16.72 0.90
CA GLY A 45 -23.65 -15.64 0.71
C GLY A 45 -23.04 -14.29 1.10
N SER A 46 -23.02 -13.35 0.15
CA SER A 46 -22.55 -11.97 0.33
C SER A 46 -23.72 -11.00 0.37
N SER A 47 -23.58 -9.93 1.17
CA SER A 47 -24.58 -8.85 1.26
C SER A 47 -24.51 -7.83 0.12
N GLY A 48 -23.45 -7.87 -0.67
CA GLY A 48 -23.26 -7.02 -1.83
C GLY A 48 -22.34 -7.67 -2.86
N ASP A 49 -22.42 -7.18 -4.08
CA ASP A 49 -21.47 -7.53 -5.14
C ASP A 49 -20.11 -6.86 -4.88
N ALA A 50 -19.05 -7.40 -5.47
CA ALA A 50 -17.78 -6.70 -5.56
C ALA A 50 -17.95 -5.46 -6.45
N GLU A 51 -17.13 -4.43 -6.25
CA GLU A 51 -17.05 -3.31 -7.19
C GLU A 51 -15.84 -3.47 -8.11
N ILE A 52 -14.72 -3.98 -7.58
CA ILE A 52 -13.45 -4.03 -8.30
C ILE A 52 -12.50 -5.09 -7.73
N LEU A 53 -12.06 -6.04 -8.55
CA LEU A 53 -11.18 -7.13 -8.13
C LEU A 53 -9.70 -6.80 -8.30
N ASN A 54 -9.30 -5.62 -7.80
CA ASN A 54 -7.91 -5.19 -7.78
C ASN A 54 -7.55 -4.67 -6.38
N PRO A 55 -6.63 -5.32 -5.65
CA PRO A 55 -6.37 -5.04 -4.24
C PRO A 55 -5.85 -3.61 -3.99
N VAL A 56 -5.17 -3.00 -4.97
CA VAL A 56 -4.61 -1.65 -4.85
C VAL A 56 -5.67 -0.56 -4.92
N ILE A 57 -6.82 -0.80 -5.55
CA ILE A 57 -7.87 0.20 -5.77
C ILE A 57 -9.19 -0.11 -5.09
N SER A 58 -9.44 -1.37 -4.71
CA SER A 58 -10.65 -1.78 -4.01
C SER A 58 -10.75 -1.16 -2.60
N ALA A 59 -11.96 -0.73 -2.23
CA ALA A 59 -12.26 -0.16 -0.92
C ALA A 59 -13.45 -0.83 -0.22
N ASP A 60 -14.20 -1.69 -0.90
CA ASP A 60 -15.35 -2.40 -0.35
C ASP A 60 -14.97 -3.79 0.21
N THR A 61 -15.87 -4.34 1.02
CA THR A 61 -15.64 -5.62 1.71
C THR A 61 -15.78 -6.83 0.78
N ALA A 62 -16.70 -6.80 -0.20
CA ALA A 62 -16.94 -7.92 -1.10
C ALA A 62 -15.73 -8.15 -2.01
N SER A 63 -15.22 -7.08 -2.64
CA SER A 63 -13.98 -7.07 -3.40
C SER A 63 -12.80 -7.57 -2.55
N SER A 64 -12.64 -7.05 -1.34
CA SER A 64 -11.55 -7.45 -0.44
C SER A 64 -11.59 -8.96 -0.13
N SER A 65 -12.78 -9.53 0.08
CA SER A 65 -12.94 -10.96 0.36
C SER A 65 -12.50 -11.83 -0.83
N ILE A 66 -12.80 -11.43 -2.07
CA ILE A 66 -12.35 -12.14 -3.27
C ILE A 66 -10.86 -11.90 -3.52
N ASN A 67 -10.38 -10.67 -3.39
CA ASN A 67 -8.98 -10.33 -3.57
C ASN A 67 -8.07 -11.15 -2.63
N SER A 68 -8.51 -11.41 -1.39
CA SER A 68 -7.77 -12.24 -0.41
C SER A 68 -7.63 -13.72 -0.82
N LEU A 69 -8.43 -14.20 -1.76
CA LEU A 69 -8.36 -15.57 -2.30
C LEU A 69 -7.55 -15.64 -3.60
N VAL A 70 -7.43 -14.51 -4.32
CA VAL A 70 -6.79 -14.42 -5.62
C VAL A 70 -5.34 -13.94 -5.51
N PHE A 71 -5.02 -13.07 -4.55
CA PHE A 71 -3.72 -12.44 -4.40
C PHE A 71 -3.07 -12.79 -3.07
N ASP A 72 -1.74 -12.97 -3.09
CA ASP A 72 -0.93 -13.07 -1.88
C ASP A 72 -0.15 -11.76 -1.64
N GLY A 73 0.00 -11.39 -0.37
CA GLY A 73 0.95 -10.37 0.06
C GLY A 73 2.32 -10.94 0.40
N LEU A 74 3.26 -10.07 0.78
CA LEU A 74 4.60 -10.50 1.23
C LEU A 74 4.54 -11.26 2.55
N ILE A 75 3.62 -10.85 3.42
CA ILE A 75 3.38 -11.44 4.74
C ILE A 75 1.87 -11.58 4.99
N ALA A 76 1.50 -12.32 6.03
CA ALA A 76 0.14 -12.39 6.55
C ALA A 76 0.17 -12.48 8.07
N LEU A 77 -1.01 -12.47 8.69
CA LEU A 77 -1.18 -12.89 10.07
C LEU A 77 -1.57 -14.38 10.11
N ASP A 78 -1.09 -15.09 11.12
CA ASP A 78 -1.55 -16.44 11.44
C ASP A 78 -2.80 -16.42 12.34
N ASP A 79 -3.21 -17.60 12.81
CA ASP A 79 -4.35 -17.79 13.72
C ASP A 79 -4.16 -17.17 15.11
N LYS A 80 -2.92 -16.86 15.49
CA LYS A 80 -2.55 -16.18 16.74
C LYS A 80 -2.33 -14.68 16.55
N LEU A 81 -2.59 -14.16 15.35
CA LEU A 81 -2.32 -12.77 14.95
C LEU A 81 -0.82 -12.42 14.98
N GLU A 82 0.05 -13.41 14.79
CA GLU A 82 1.48 -13.22 14.62
C GLU A 82 1.82 -13.10 13.12
N TYR A 83 2.84 -12.31 12.79
CA TYR A 83 3.28 -12.17 11.40
C TYR A 83 3.91 -13.46 10.90
N ARG A 84 3.40 -13.98 9.79
CA ARG A 84 3.95 -15.15 9.09
C ARG A 84 4.43 -14.80 7.67
N PRO A 85 5.49 -15.47 7.18
CA PRO A 85 5.94 -15.33 5.80
C PRO A 85 4.89 -15.80 4.78
N ARG A 86 4.85 -15.15 3.60
CA ARG A 86 4.01 -15.53 2.44
C ARG A 86 4.85 -15.56 1.16
N LEU A 87 4.71 -14.53 0.32
CA LEU A 87 5.57 -14.31 -0.84
C LEU A 87 6.98 -13.89 -0.43
N ALA A 88 7.17 -13.33 0.77
CA ALA A 88 8.48 -13.26 1.40
C ALA A 88 8.74 -14.52 2.22
N THR A 89 9.98 -15.02 2.23
CA THR A 89 10.43 -16.11 3.12
C THR A 89 10.93 -15.60 4.47
N SER A 90 11.45 -14.38 4.49
CA SER A 90 11.98 -13.70 5.68
C SER A 90 11.99 -12.20 5.49
N TRP A 91 12.08 -11.46 6.59
CA TRP A 91 12.36 -10.04 6.57
C TRP A 91 13.30 -9.64 7.71
N THR A 92 14.02 -8.54 7.51
CA THR A 92 14.86 -7.92 8.54
C THR A 92 14.47 -6.47 8.74
N GLN A 93 14.65 -5.99 9.96
CA GLN A 93 14.39 -4.60 10.34
C GLN A 93 15.68 -3.97 10.84
N THR A 94 16.20 -3.02 10.09
CA THR A 94 17.44 -2.30 10.42
C THR A 94 17.18 -0.82 10.28
N GLU A 95 18.20 0.00 10.57
CA GLU A 95 18.07 1.44 10.42
C GLU A 95 19.38 2.07 9.96
N GLU A 96 19.27 3.05 9.07
CA GLU A 96 20.35 3.98 8.76
C GLU A 96 20.02 5.33 9.36
N ALA A 97 20.80 5.73 10.36
CA ALA A 97 20.63 7.01 11.04
C ALA A 97 21.75 7.97 10.63
N PHE A 98 21.43 9.24 10.40
CA PHE A 98 22.40 10.24 9.98
C PHE A 98 22.47 11.40 10.98
N LEU A 99 23.69 11.81 11.32
CA LEU A 99 23.96 13.01 12.11
C LEU A 99 24.74 14.01 11.26
N VAL A 100 24.23 15.23 11.15
CA VAL A 100 24.94 16.36 10.58
C VAL A 100 25.86 16.97 11.65
N VAL A 101 27.14 17.08 11.33
CA VAL A 101 28.13 17.74 12.19
C VAL A 101 28.76 18.92 11.47
N ASP A 102 28.97 20.02 12.19
CA ASP A 102 29.78 21.15 11.73
C ASP A 102 31.08 21.21 12.56
N PRO A 103 32.24 20.82 11.99
CA PRO A 103 33.52 20.83 12.69
C PRO A 103 33.95 22.21 13.22
N ARG A 104 33.35 23.30 12.72
CA ARG A 104 33.62 24.67 13.22
C ARG A 104 33.01 24.90 14.61
N TYR A 105 32.05 24.08 15.03
CA TYR A 105 31.44 24.18 16.35
C TYR A 105 32.39 23.67 17.44
N ASN A 106 32.72 24.53 18.40
CA ASN A 106 33.61 24.17 19.49
C ASN A 106 32.87 23.47 20.64
N LEU A 107 32.91 22.14 20.66
CA LEU A 107 32.32 21.29 21.72
C LEU A 107 32.99 21.47 23.10
N LYS A 108 34.29 21.75 23.14
CA LYS A 108 35.04 21.92 24.39
C LYS A 108 35.74 23.27 24.39
N LYS A 109 35.27 24.20 25.21
CA LYS A 109 35.89 25.54 25.36
C LYS A 109 37.40 25.52 25.64
N ASN A 110 37.98 24.41 26.13
CA ASN A 110 39.38 24.29 26.59
C ASN A 110 40.19 23.09 26.06
N GLU A 111 39.75 22.34 25.04
CA GLU A 111 40.56 21.27 24.43
C GLU A 111 40.59 21.38 22.90
N SER A 112 41.57 20.74 22.27
CA SER A 112 41.79 20.73 20.82
C SER A 112 40.48 20.54 20.05
N SER A 113 40.12 21.55 19.27
CA SER A 113 38.93 21.59 18.42
C SER A 113 38.84 20.33 17.57
N LEU A 114 37.68 19.69 17.51
CA LEU A 114 37.43 18.59 16.58
C LEU A 114 37.39 19.17 15.15
N GLN A 115 38.45 18.98 14.38
CA GLN A 115 38.67 19.72 13.13
C GLN A 115 37.96 19.08 11.93
N SER A 116 37.51 17.83 12.07
CA SER A 116 36.85 17.09 11.01
C SER A 116 35.64 16.28 11.50
N THR A 117 34.80 15.87 10.56
CA THR A 117 33.68 14.94 10.81
C THR A 117 34.16 13.59 11.35
N ALA A 118 35.37 13.15 10.96
CA ALA A 118 35.99 11.94 11.50
C ALA A 118 36.34 12.09 12.99
N ASP A 119 36.86 13.25 13.40
CA ASP A 119 37.16 13.52 14.83
C ASP A 119 35.88 13.50 15.67
N TRP A 120 34.79 14.08 15.15
CA TRP A 120 33.46 14.03 15.80
C TRP A 120 32.96 12.60 15.95
N MET A 121 33.10 11.78 14.90
CA MET A 121 32.72 10.37 14.92
C MET A 121 33.48 9.60 16.01
N ASP A 122 34.80 9.76 16.09
CA ASP A 122 35.64 9.10 17.10
C ASP A 122 35.34 9.60 18.52
N TYR A 123 35.08 10.90 18.68
CA TYR A 123 34.67 11.48 19.96
C TYR A 123 33.33 10.90 20.47
N ILE A 124 32.30 10.86 19.62
CA ILE A 124 30.98 10.31 19.98
C ILE A 124 31.12 8.82 20.34
N LYS A 125 31.81 8.05 19.49
CA LYS A 125 32.03 6.62 19.69
C LYS A 125 32.76 6.33 21.00
N THR A 126 33.78 7.12 21.34
CA THR A 126 34.56 6.94 22.56
C THR A 126 33.76 7.35 23.81
N SER A 127 33.06 8.48 23.74
CA SER A 127 32.30 9.03 24.86
C SER A 127 31.11 8.14 25.25
N LEU A 128 30.44 7.55 24.26
CA LEU A 128 29.27 6.70 24.48
C LEU A 128 29.63 5.21 24.60
N LYS A 129 30.91 4.84 24.64
CA LYS A 129 31.36 3.43 24.73
C LYS A 129 30.81 2.70 25.96
N LYS A 130 30.54 3.41 27.06
CA LYS A 130 29.97 2.83 28.30
C LYS A 130 28.45 2.66 28.25
N ASN A 131 27.75 3.32 27.32
CA ASN A 131 26.32 3.13 27.11
C ASN A 131 26.10 1.84 26.31
N GLN A 132 25.90 0.71 27.02
CA GLN A 132 25.77 -0.60 26.39
C GLN A 132 24.56 -0.70 25.45
N HIS A 133 23.43 -0.07 25.79
CA HIS A 133 22.23 -0.10 24.95
C HIS A 133 22.50 0.52 23.58
N TRP A 134 23.14 1.69 23.56
CA TRP A 134 23.53 2.42 22.36
C TRP A 134 24.63 1.67 21.57
N ALA A 135 25.71 1.30 22.24
CA ALA A 135 26.88 0.69 21.59
C ALA A 135 26.58 -0.67 20.96
N THR A 136 25.72 -1.49 21.57
CA THR A 136 25.37 -2.82 21.04
C THR A 136 24.43 -2.78 19.84
N ASN A 137 23.69 -1.67 19.65
CA ASN A 137 22.82 -1.53 18.49
C ASN A 137 23.60 -1.14 17.23
N ILE A 138 24.78 -0.55 17.34
CA ILE A 138 25.55 -0.06 16.19
C ILE A 138 26.25 -1.22 15.50
N LYS A 139 25.96 -1.38 14.20
CA LYS A 139 26.65 -2.30 13.30
C LYS A 139 27.89 -1.67 12.68
N SER A 140 27.76 -0.45 12.18
CA SER A 140 28.87 0.31 11.61
C SER A 140 28.65 1.82 11.75
N ILE A 141 29.74 2.57 11.72
CA ILE A 141 29.74 4.03 11.70
C ILE A 141 30.69 4.46 10.58
N GLU A 142 30.25 5.35 9.70
CA GLU A 142 31.03 5.83 8.57
C GLU A 142 30.77 7.32 8.31
N VAL A 143 31.77 8.00 7.76
CA VAL A 143 31.62 9.38 7.28
C VAL A 143 31.07 9.34 5.85
N VAL A 144 29.94 9.99 5.63
CA VAL A 144 29.35 10.18 4.31
C VAL A 144 29.66 11.59 3.85
N LEU A 145 30.40 11.69 2.75
CA LEU A 145 30.81 12.97 2.20
C LEU A 145 29.60 13.80 1.75
N GLY A 146 29.73 15.10 1.97
CA GLY A 146 28.78 16.10 1.52
C GLY A 146 28.61 16.11 0.01
N LYS A 147 27.43 16.53 -0.44
CA LYS A 147 27.13 16.71 -1.86
C LYS A 147 26.16 17.86 -2.09
N ALA A 148 26.35 18.58 -3.19
CA ALA A 148 25.38 19.56 -3.64
C ALA A 148 24.14 18.84 -4.20
N ILE A 149 22.95 19.20 -3.71
CA ILE A 149 21.69 18.82 -4.34
C ILE A 149 20.82 20.04 -4.59
N GLN A 150 19.95 19.93 -5.60
CA GLN A 150 18.90 20.89 -5.84
C GLN A 150 17.57 20.30 -5.39
N GLY A 151 16.72 21.13 -4.80
CA GLY A 151 15.42 20.71 -4.32
C GLY A 151 14.38 21.83 -4.43
N SER A 152 13.15 21.48 -4.07
CA SER A 152 12.06 22.44 -3.91
C SER A 152 11.24 22.12 -2.68
N ILE A 153 10.67 23.16 -2.08
CA ILE A 153 9.72 23.06 -0.96
C ILE A 153 8.58 24.04 -1.18
N GLN A 154 7.39 23.70 -0.69
CA GLN A 154 6.22 24.56 -0.79
C GLN A 154 6.28 25.65 0.28
N VAL A 155 6.22 26.91 -0.14
CA VAL A 155 6.22 28.07 0.76
C VAL A 155 4.98 28.95 0.50
N PRO A 156 4.44 29.68 1.50
CA PRO A 156 3.26 30.51 1.31
C PRO A 156 3.52 31.64 0.31
N THR A 157 2.64 31.82 -0.67
CA THR A 157 2.63 32.97 -1.60
C THR A 157 2.28 34.23 -0.81
N LEU A 158 3.03 35.32 -1.01
CA LEU A 158 2.76 36.60 -0.34
C LEU A 158 1.98 37.53 -1.27
N GLY A 159 0.91 38.13 -0.75
CA GLY A 159 0.15 39.17 -1.44
C GLY A 159 0.73 40.57 -1.23
N ASN A 160 0.05 41.59 -1.78
CA ASN A 160 0.42 42.99 -1.58
C ASN A 160 0.34 43.35 -0.08
N GLY A 161 1.50 43.53 0.55
CA GLY A 161 1.63 43.78 2.00
C GLY A 161 2.42 42.72 2.77
N GLY A 162 2.91 41.66 2.12
CA GLY A 162 3.79 40.67 2.75
C GLY A 162 3.07 39.62 3.60
N LEU A 163 1.73 39.59 3.57
CA LEU A 163 0.92 38.56 4.22
C LEU A 163 0.64 37.39 3.26
N PRO A 164 0.49 36.16 3.77
CA PRO A 164 0.12 35.01 2.93
C PRO A 164 -1.21 35.24 2.19
N GLU A 165 -1.24 34.99 0.88
CA GLU A 165 -2.50 34.92 0.13
C GLU A 165 -3.32 33.74 0.64
N ILE A 166 -4.55 33.97 1.10
CA ILE A 166 -5.44 32.92 1.56
C ILE A 166 -6.38 32.55 0.40
N SER A 167 -6.45 31.26 0.08
CA SER A 167 -7.43 30.69 -0.85
C SER A 167 -8.13 29.52 -0.20
N GLN A 168 -9.47 29.53 -0.18
CA GLN A 168 -10.30 28.48 0.46
C GLN A 168 -9.91 28.20 1.92
N GLY A 169 -9.59 29.25 2.69
CA GLY A 169 -9.23 29.13 4.11
C GLY A 169 -7.83 28.55 4.38
N ARG A 170 -7.01 28.33 3.35
CA ARG A 170 -5.62 27.90 3.49
C ARG A 170 -4.67 28.87 2.80
N PRO A 171 -3.42 29.02 3.29
CA PRO A 171 -2.40 29.75 2.55
C PRO A 171 -2.19 29.12 1.18
N ARG A 172 -2.21 29.95 0.14
CA ARG A 172 -1.76 29.55 -1.19
C ARG A 172 -0.27 29.26 -1.10
N MET A 173 0.15 28.11 -1.62
CA MET A 173 1.54 27.69 -1.60
C MET A 173 2.13 27.76 -3.02
N GLU A 174 3.41 28.08 -3.10
CA GLU A 174 4.19 28.01 -4.34
C GLU A 174 5.55 27.35 -4.08
N PRO A 175 6.17 26.72 -5.09
CA PRO A 175 7.48 26.12 -4.92
C PRO A 175 8.58 27.18 -4.78
N ALA A 176 9.36 27.09 -3.71
CA ALA A 176 10.67 27.72 -3.58
C ALA A 176 11.75 26.69 -3.89
N PHE A 177 12.60 27.01 -4.87
CA PHE A 177 13.73 26.15 -5.25
C PHE A 177 14.97 26.55 -4.45
N TYR A 178 15.74 25.56 -4.02
CA TYR A 178 16.95 25.77 -3.24
C TYR A 178 18.09 24.88 -3.72
N THR A 179 19.32 25.30 -3.40
CA THR A 179 20.50 24.44 -3.46
C THR A 179 20.92 24.14 -2.03
N LEU A 180 20.97 22.86 -1.69
CA LEU A 180 21.48 22.36 -0.42
C LEU A 180 22.88 21.80 -0.66
N GLN A 181 23.87 22.47 -0.08
CA GLN A 181 25.21 21.94 0.07
C GLN A 181 25.20 21.03 1.30
N TYR A 182 24.98 19.73 1.12
CA TYR A 182 25.02 18.83 2.27
C TYR A 182 26.42 18.89 2.89
N PRO A 183 26.54 19.14 4.20
CA PRO A 183 27.80 18.91 4.91
C PRO A 183 28.12 17.41 4.91
N ASP A 184 29.36 17.10 5.28
CA ASP A 184 29.72 15.75 5.68
C ASP A 184 28.85 15.31 6.86
N ARG A 185 28.41 14.05 6.84
CA ARG A 185 27.54 13.49 7.88
C ARG A 185 28.12 12.20 8.42
N ILE A 186 27.79 11.90 9.67
CA ILE A 186 28.08 10.61 10.27
C ILE A 186 26.87 9.71 10.03
N LYS A 187 27.08 8.60 9.35
CA LYS A 187 26.07 7.56 9.16
C LYS A 187 26.31 6.44 10.17
N PHE A 188 25.24 6.07 10.84
CA PHE A 188 25.17 4.91 11.73
C PHE A 188 24.30 3.86 11.05
N THR A 189 24.81 2.64 10.92
CA THR A 189 23.99 1.48 10.55
C THR A 189 23.66 0.73 11.83
N LEU A 190 22.37 0.55 12.11
CA LEU A 190 21.89 -0.08 13.35
C LEU A 190 21.37 -1.50 13.08
N ASN A 191 21.53 -2.37 14.06
CA ASN A 191 21.05 -3.75 14.04
C ASN A 191 19.53 -3.85 14.21
N ARG A 192 18.93 -2.90 14.93
CA ARG A 192 17.48 -2.74 15.14
C ARG A 192 17.10 -1.26 15.07
N ILE A 193 15.85 -1.00 14.72
CA ILE A 193 15.27 0.34 14.72
C ILE A 193 15.23 0.88 16.16
N ASP A 194 15.66 2.12 16.35
CA ASP A 194 15.74 2.77 17.67
C ASP A 194 15.35 4.24 17.57
N GLN A 195 14.11 4.55 17.98
CA GLN A 195 13.56 5.90 17.95
C GLN A 195 14.30 6.88 18.87
N ASP A 196 14.99 6.36 19.89
CA ASP A 196 15.67 7.12 20.94
C ASP A 196 17.19 7.18 20.71
N PHE A 197 17.66 6.67 19.56
CA PHE A 197 19.08 6.51 19.23
C PHE A 197 19.90 7.79 19.41
N PHE A 198 19.33 8.95 19.08
CA PHE A 198 20.03 10.24 19.18
C PHE A 198 19.96 10.87 20.58
N ASN A 199 19.19 10.36 21.54
CA ASN A 199 19.07 10.97 22.86
C ASN A 199 20.43 11.05 23.59
N PRO A 200 21.25 9.98 23.67
CA PRO A 200 22.58 10.07 24.29
C PRO A 200 23.53 11.01 23.55
N ILE A 201 23.37 11.14 22.23
CA ILE A 201 24.18 12.03 21.39
C ILE A 201 23.81 13.50 21.66
N LYS A 202 22.52 13.80 21.80
CA LYS A 202 22.03 15.14 22.16
C LYS A 202 22.47 15.55 23.55
N GLU A 203 22.43 14.63 24.52
CA GLU A 203 22.97 14.86 25.87
C GLU A 203 24.48 15.15 25.85
N LEU A 204 25.24 14.45 25.00
CA LEU A 204 26.69 14.62 24.88
C LEU A 204 27.10 15.93 24.19
N ILE A 205 26.43 16.30 23.10
CA ILE A 205 26.74 17.47 22.27
C ILE A 205 26.13 18.75 22.85
N GLY A 206 24.96 18.63 23.48
CA GLY A 206 24.17 19.72 24.04
C GLY A 206 23.16 20.33 23.06
N GLU A 207 21.99 20.70 23.58
CA GLU A 207 20.88 21.32 22.82
C GLU A 207 21.26 22.62 22.11
N GLU A 208 22.25 23.36 22.62
CA GLU A 208 22.70 24.62 22.03
C GLU A 208 23.29 24.45 20.63
N TYR A 209 23.90 23.29 20.34
CA TYR A 209 24.39 22.97 19.01
C TYR A 209 23.26 22.97 17.98
N PHE A 210 22.17 22.25 18.27
CA PHE A 210 21.03 22.12 17.36
C PHE A 210 20.27 23.43 17.18
N LYS A 211 20.20 24.27 18.22
CA LYS A 211 19.57 25.60 18.16
C LYS A 211 20.36 26.62 17.36
N LYS A 212 21.69 26.57 17.41
CA LYS A 212 22.59 27.55 16.78
C LYS A 212 23.24 27.05 15.51
N PHE A 213 22.75 25.95 14.95
CA PHE A 213 23.29 25.38 13.72
C PHE A 213 23.23 26.41 12.57
N PRO A 214 24.33 26.68 11.86
CA PRO A 214 24.40 27.73 10.84
C PRO A 214 23.81 27.26 9.51
N TYR A 215 22.48 27.08 9.45
CA TYR A 215 21.78 26.62 8.23
C TYR A 215 22.07 27.47 6.99
N ASP A 216 22.30 28.77 7.19
CA ASP A 216 22.60 29.76 6.15
C ASP A 216 23.84 29.42 5.31
N ASP A 217 24.76 28.64 5.85
CA ASP A 217 25.97 28.20 5.14
C ASP A 217 25.72 27.03 4.19
N PHE A 218 24.62 26.30 4.39
CA PHE A 218 24.33 25.05 3.69
C PHE A 218 23.11 25.16 2.76
N VAL A 219 22.13 26.00 3.10
CA VAL A 219 20.90 26.16 2.31
C VAL A 219 20.89 27.52 1.64
N SER A 220 20.82 27.52 0.31
CA SER A 220 20.71 28.75 -0.49
C SER A 220 19.44 28.73 -1.34
N ALA A 221 18.68 29.82 -1.33
CA ALA A 221 17.52 29.97 -2.20
C ALA A 221 17.97 30.27 -3.63
N LYS A 222 17.35 29.62 -4.63
CA LYS A 222 17.65 29.88 -6.05
C LYS A 222 17.30 31.30 -6.48
N LYS A 223 16.28 31.89 -5.86
CA LYS A 223 15.89 33.30 -6.00
C LYS A 223 16.09 34.00 -4.66
N SER A 224 16.86 35.09 -4.64
CA SER A 224 17.11 35.85 -3.40
C SER A 224 15.83 36.34 -2.73
N SER A 225 14.80 36.68 -3.52
CA SER A 225 13.49 37.11 -2.99
C SER A 225 12.70 36.03 -2.26
N GLN A 226 13.07 34.75 -2.42
CA GLN A 226 12.44 33.62 -1.73
C GLN A 226 13.19 33.24 -0.45
N TYR A 227 14.36 33.81 -0.17
CA TYR A 227 15.21 33.42 0.96
C TYR A 227 14.52 33.56 2.31
N ASP A 228 13.93 34.73 2.62
CA ASP A 228 13.26 34.96 3.92
C ASP A 228 12.07 34.01 4.13
N ARG A 229 11.42 33.59 3.03
CA ARG A 229 10.29 32.64 3.05
C ARG A 229 10.76 31.19 3.17
N LEU A 230 11.98 30.91 2.73
CA LEU A 230 12.60 29.59 2.80
C LEU A 230 13.20 29.33 4.19
N LYS A 231 13.70 30.37 4.85
CA LYS A 231 14.40 30.30 6.16
C LYS A 231 13.64 29.51 7.25
N PRO A 232 12.31 29.65 7.42
CA PRO A 232 11.55 28.86 8.39
C PRO A 232 11.57 27.34 8.12
N TYR A 233 11.88 26.92 6.90
CA TYR A 233 11.87 25.52 6.47
C TYR A 233 13.27 24.89 6.42
N PHE A 234 14.32 25.61 6.86
CA PHE A 234 15.69 25.09 6.81
C PHE A 234 15.90 23.79 7.59
N SER A 235 15.25 23.63 8.74
CA SER A 235 15.31 22.39 9.53
C SER A 235 14.59 21.22 8.86
N GLU A 236 13.63 21.48 7.98
CA GLU A 236 12.99 20.46 7.14
C GLU A 236 13.87 20.09 5.94
N ILE A 237 14.55 21.08 5.34
CA ILE A 237 15.46 20.89 4.21
C ILE A 237 16.73 20.14 4.64
N LEU A 238 17.31 20.51 5.78
CA LEU A 238 18.51 19.91 6.35
C LEU A 238 18.22 19.45 7.79
N PRO A 239 17.57 18.28 7.98
CA PRO A 239 17.42 17.72 9.30
C PRO A 239 18.79 17.33 9.86
N LEU A 240 19.10 17.80 11.07
CA LEU A 240 20.40 17.53 11.72
C LEU A 240 20.53 16.10 12.21
N THR A 241 19.40 15.45 12.49
CA THR A 241 19.29 14.04 12.81
C THR A 241 18.24 13.42 11.91
N GLU A 242 18.55 12.30 11.29
CA GLU A 242 17.67 11.63 10.36
C GLU A 242 17.58 10.15 10.70
N HIS A 243 16.36 9.63 10.88
CA HIS A 243 16.09 8.21 11.07
C HIS A 243 15.58 7.64 9.75
N ASN A 244 16.24 6.60 9.23
CA ASN A 244 15.75 5.86 8.07
C ASN A 244 15.60 4.37 8.39
N PRO A 245 14.48 3.95 8.99
CA PRO A 245 14.15 2.54 9.17
C PRO A 245 14.10 1.81 7.83
N ILE A 246 14.56 0.56 7.82
CA ILE A 246 14.65 -0.27 6.62
C ILE A 246 13.99 -1.62 6.88
N LEU A 247 13.04 -1.97 6.02
CA LEU A 247 12.53 -3.33 5.88
C LEU A 247 13.16 -3.97 4.65
N ALA A 248 13.87 -5.08 4.84
CA ALA A 248 14.41 -5.87 3.73
C ALA A 248 13.75 -7.24 3.72
N PHE A 249 13.14 -7.61 2.59
CA PHE A 249 12.46 -8.88 2.37
C PHE A 249 13.28 -9.77 1.44
N ASP A 250 13.43 -11.04 1.83
CA ASP A 250 13.86 -12.10 0.93
C ASP A 250 12.61 -12.75 0.33
N LEU A 251 12.51 -12.79 -1.00
CA LEU A 251 11.32 -13.26 -1.70
C LEU A 251 11.41 -14.75 -2.02
N ARG A 252 10.24 -15.40 -2.02
CA ARG A 252 10.08 -16.81 -2.37
C ARG A 252 10.32 -17.00 -3.87
N ARG A 253 11.07 -18.05 -4.20
CA ARG A 253 11.39 -18.45 -5.58
C ARG A 253 10.38 -19.45 -6.10
N GLY A 254 10.16 -19.47 -7.41
CA GLY A 254 9.31 -20.47 -8.07
C GLY A 254 7.81 -20.30 -7.82
N VAL A 255 7.37 -19.21 -7.19
CA VAL A 255 5.96 -18.83 -7.15
C VAL A 255 5.54 -18.36 -8.53
N ARG A 256 4.36 -18.77 -8.97
CA ARG A 256 3.81 -18.35 -10.27
C ARG A 256 2.46 -17.67 -10.08
N PHE A 257 2.23 -16.66 -10.91
CA PHE A 257 0.88 -16.14 -11.14
C PHE A 257 0.00 -17.21 -11.80
N HIS A 258 -1.31 -17.00 -11.78
CA HIS A 258 -2.29 -17.93 -12.34
C HIS A 258 -2.15 -18.15 -13.85
N ASP A 259 -1.39 -17.31 -14.55
CA ASP A 259 -1.05 -17.44 -15.98
C ASP A 259 0.30 -18.13 -16.22
N GLY A 260 1.03 -18.50 -15.16
CA GLY A 260 2.31 -19.18 -15.21
C GLY A 260 3.54 -18.26 -15.16
N HIS A 261 3.37 -16.93 -15.23
CA HIS A 261 4.47 -15.99 -15.06
C HIS A 261 5.08 -16.14 -13.66
N GLU A 262 6.40 -16.05 -13.54
CA GLU A 262 7.07 -16.17 -12.24
C GLU A 262 6.98 -14.86 -11.47
N PHE A 263 6.67 -14.94 -10.18
CA PHE A 263 6.66 -13.79 -9.28
C PHE A 263 8.08 -13.37 -8.89
N ASP A 264 8.36 -12.07 -8.95
CA ASP A 264 9.65 -11.51 -8.54
C ASP A 264 9.55 -10.11 -7.87
N SER A 265 10.69 -9.51 -7.56
CA SER A 265 10.81 -8.19 -6.94
C SER A 265 10.23 -7.03 -7.78
N GLY A 266 10.18 -7.19 -9.10
CA GLY A 266 9.59 -6.24 -10.04
C GLY A 266 8.10 -6.08 -9.79
N ASP A 267 7.39 -7.17 -9.55
CA ASP A 267 5.96 -7.15 -9.19
C ASP A 267 5.69 -6.39 -7.89
N VAL A 268 6.57 -6.57 -6.89
CA VAL A 268 6.48 -5.87 -5.60
C VAL A 268 6.70 -4.37 -5.79
N LEU A 269 7.77 -4.01 -6.52
CA LEU A 269 8.10 -2.61 -6.79
C LEU A 269 6.99 -1.94 -7.60
N PHE A 270 6.47 -2.62 -8.61
CA PHE A 270 5.35 -2.16 -9.43
C PHE A 270 4.08 -1.96 -8.63
N THR A 271 3.76 -2.89 -7.72
CA THR A 271 2.60 -2.76 -6.82
C THR A 271 2.71 -1.51 -5.96
N TYR A 272 3.88 -1.27 -5.34
CA TYR A 272 4.15 -0.05 -4.58
C TYR A 272 4.00 1.21 -5.44
N GLN A 273 4.61 1.23 -6.64
CA GLN A 273 4.54 2.36 -7.55
C GLN A 273 3.09 2.65 -8.00
N SER A 274 2.31 1.60 -8.25
CA SER A 274 0.89 1.70 -8.62
C SER A 274 0.05 2.33 -7.51
N ILE A 275 0.31 1.98 -6.24
CA ILE A 275 -0.34 2.60 -5.07
C ILE A 275 -0.01 4.10 -4.99
N MET A 276 1.26 4.45 -5.24
CA MET A 276 1.76 5.82 -5.11
C MET A 276 1.37 6.72 -6.31
N ASP A 277 1.12 6.16 -7.49
CA ASP A 277 0.73 6.93 -8.68
C ASP A 277 -0.57 7.71 -8.42
N VAL A 278 -0.53 9.02 -8.66
CA VAL A 278 -1.67 9.96 -8.55
C VAL A 278 -2.85 9.47 -9.38
N LYS A 279 -2.60 9.00 -10.61
CA LYS A 279 -3.63 8.56 -11.57
C LYS A 279 -4.39 7.32 -11.09
N THR A 280 -3.71 6.41 -10.39
CA THR A 280 -4.36 5.23 -9.80
C THR A 280 -5.38 5.62 -8.72
N ALA A 281 -5.19 6.77 -8.05
CA ALA A 281 -6.04 7.23 -6.96
C ALA A 281 -6.34 6.10 -5.94
N SER A 282 -5.29 5.37 -5.53
CA SER A 282 -5.41 4.27 -4.56
C SER A 282 -5.85 4.81 -3.19
N PRO A 283 -6.84 4.17 -2.53
CA PRO A 283 -7.19 4.50 -1.15
C PRO A 283 -6.08 4.14 -0.15
N ARG A 284 -5.04 3.39 -0.58
CA ARG A 284 -3.95 2.90 0.27
C ARG A 284 -2.72 3.79 0.25
N ARG A 285 -2.74 4.90 -0.48
CA ARG A 285 -1.55 5.78 -0.62
C ARG A 285 -0.99 6.23 0.73
N SER A 286 -1.84 6.47 1.73
CA SER A 286 -1.40 6.87 3.08
C SER A 286 -0.51 5.85 3.76
N ASP A 287 -0.72 4.56 3.51
CA ASP A 287 0.01 3.45 4.15
C ASP A 287 1.45 3.35 3.60
N TYR A 288 1.67 3.89 2.39
CA TYR A 288 2.93 3.81 1.65
C TYR A 288 3.64 5.16 1.49
N GLU A 289 2.98 6.30 1.79
CA GLU A 289 3.58 7.63 1.78
C GLU A 289 4.87 7.74 2.61
N PRO A 290 4.98 7.11 3.80
CA PRO A 290 6.20 7.17 4.61
C PRO A 290 7.40 6.46 3.97
N VAL A 291 7.22 5.68 2.91
CA VAL A 291 8.33 5.08 2.15
C VAL A 291 9.14 6.19 1.48
N LYS A 292 10.44 6.22 1.78
CA LYS A 292 11.44 7.10 1.18
C LYS A 292 11.98 6.52 -0.12
N LEU A 293 12.25 5.21 -0.12
CA LEU A 293 12.82 4.49 -1.26
C LEU A 293 12.36 3.03 -1.22
N ALA A 294 11.91 2.51 -2.36
CA ALA A 294 11.72 1.08 -2.59
C ALA A 294 12.69 0.65 -3.70
N LEU A 295 13.49 -0.37 -3.43
CA LEU A 295 14.53 -0.85 -4.33
C LEU A 295 14.48 -2.38 -4.46
N ALA A 296 14.43 -2.85 -5.71
CA ALA A 296 14.65 -4.26 -6.04
C ALA A 296 16.17 -4.53 -6.09
N GLU A 297 16.67 -5.29 -5.11
CA GLU A 297 18.09 -5.66 -5.00
C GLU A 297 18.36 -7.03 -5.65
N GLY A 298 17.92 -7.15 -6.90
CA GLY A 298 17.84 -8.41 -7.64
C GLY A 298 16.47 -9.10 -7.51
N PRO A 299 16.24 -10.19 -8.26
CA PRO A 299 14.90 -10.72 -8.53
C PRO A 299 14.15 -11.19 -7.28
N TYR A 300 14.84 -11.54 -6.20
CA TYR A 300 14.20 -12.09 -5.00
C TYR A 300 14.57 -11.33 -3.73
N LYS A 301 14.83 -10.03 -3.85
CA LYS A 301 15.14 -9.19 -2.69
C LYS A 301 14.58 -7.79 -2.84
N MET A 302 13.83 -7.35 -1.85
CA MET A 302 13.26 -6.00 -1.80
C MET A 302 13.76 -5.26 -0.58
N ARG A 303 14.22 -4.02 -0.77
CA ARG A 303 14.63 -3.11 0.29
C ARG A 303 13.73 -1.88 0.29
N ILE A 304 13.06 -1.65 1.41
CA ILE A 304 12.16 -0.52 1.64
C ILE A 304 12.75 0.34 2.74
N THR A 305 13.09 1.58 2.41
CA THR A 305 13.59 2.58 3.35
C THR A 305 12.48 3.58 3.65
N TYR A 306 12.27 3.90 4.92
CA TYR A 306 11.23 4.81 5.40
C TYR A 306 11.81 6.15 5.80
N LYS A 307 11.01 7.23 5.72
CA LYS A 307 11.38 8.60 6.14
C LYS A 307 11.41 8.77 7.66
N ARG A 308 10.77 7.86 8.39
CA ARG A 308 10.54 7.88 9.84
C ARG A 308 10.05 6.52 10.32
N LEU A 309 10.06 6.29 11.63
CA LEU A 309 9.36 5.15 12.22
C LEU A 309 7.87 5.21 11.87
N PHE A 310 7.35 4.10 11.35
CA PHE A 310 5.96 3.95 10.98
C PHE A 310 5.47 2.59 11.46
N SER A 311 4.69 2.57 12.54
CA SER A 311 4.22 1.33 13.18
C SER A 311 3.48 0.39 12.19
N PRO A 312 2.60 0.89 11.30
CA PRO A 312 1.98 0.08 10.24
C PRO A 312 2.91 -0.29 9.06
N ALA A 313 4.22 -0.06 9.14
CA ALA A 313 5.10 -0.36 8.00
C ALA A 313 5.02 -1.83 7.59
N ILE A 314 5.08 -2.75 8.57
CA ILE A 314 5.10 -4.18 8.29
C ILE A 314 3.75 -4.69 7.79
N ASN A 315 2.63 -4.29 8.41
CA ASN A 315 1.29 -4.80 8.04
C ASN A 315 0.85 -4.31 6.65
N SER A 316 1.33 -3.15 6.20
CA SER A 316 1.02 -2.61 4.87
C SER A 316 1.40 -3.60 3.75
N TRP A 317 2.49 -4.36 3.94
CA TRP A 317 2.99 -5.36 2.98
C TRP A 317 2.22 -6.70 2.99
N SER A 318 1.12 -6.81 3.74
CA SER A 318 0.14 -7.88 3.54
C SER A 318 -0.80 -7.63 2.34
N MET A 319 -0.65 -6.48 1.68
CA MET A 319 -1.35 -6.14 0.45
C MET A 319 -1.05 -7.16 -0.66
N GLY A 320 -2.09 -7.55 -1.41
CA GLY A 320 -1.94 -8.44 -2.56
C GLY A 320 -1.05 -7.84 -3.65
N ILE A 321 -0.07 -8.61 -4.11
CA ILE A 321 0.88 -8.21 -5.15
C ILE A 321 0.23 -8.31 -6.54
N LEU A 322 0.37 -7.24 -7.33
CA LEU A 322 -0.10 -7.15 -8.71
C LEU A 322 0.94 -7.72 -9.69
N PRO A 323 0.50 -8.37 -10.79
CA PRO A 323 1.38 -8.80 -11.87
C PRO A 323 1.83 -7.61 -12.72
N GLU A 324 3.12 -7.27 -12.67
CA GLU A 324 3.69 -6.15 -13.44
C GLU A 324 3.51 -6.34 -14.94
N HIS A 325 3.71 -7.57 -15.43
CA HIS A 325 3.65 -7.91 -16.86
C HIS A 325 2.26 -7.73 -17.50
N LEU A 326 1.19 -7.64 -16.69
CA LEU A 326 -0.18 -7.42 -17.18
C LEU A 326 -0.64 -5.97 -17.04
N LEU A 327 0.01 -5.18 -16.18
CA LEU A 327 -0.48 -3.87 -15.74
C LEU A 327 0.54 -2.75 -15.90
N ASN A 328 1.74 -3.04 -16.39
CA ASN A 328 2.72 -2.01 -16.72
C ASN A 328 2.24 -1.11 -17.88
N ALA A 329 2.98 -0.03 -18.11
CA ALA A 329 2.60 0.98 -19.09
C ALA A 329 2.43 0.43 -20.53
N GLU A 330 3.20 -0.60 -20.90
CA GLU A 330 3.08 -1.23 -22.22
C GLU A 330 1.80 -2.07 -22.31
N ALA A 331 1.53 -2.89 -21.30
CA ALA A 331 0.33 -3.72 -21.24
C ALA A 331 -0.95 -2.86 -21.26
N LEU A 332 -1.01 -1.81 -20.43
CA LEU A 332 -2.14 -0.87 -20.40
C LEU A 332 -2.31 -0.14 -21.73
N ARG A 333 -1.21 0.28 -22.38
CA ARG A 333 -1.28 0.93 -23.70
C ARG A 333 -1.82 -0.01 -24.77
N LYS A 334 -1.40 -1.29 -24.74
CA LYS A 334 -1.88 -2.32 -25.66
C LYS A 334 -3.38 -2.58 -25.45
N GLU A 335 -3.80 -2.68 -24.20
CA GLU A 335 -5.20 -2.85 -23.84
C GLU A 335 -6.05 -1.64 -24.30
N ALA A 336 -5.58 -0.42 -24.06
CA ALA A 336 -6.26 0.80 -24.50
C ALA A 336 -6.50 0.79 -26.02
N PHE A 337 -5.48 0.38 -26.81
CA PHE A 337 -5.61 0.27 -28.26
C PHE A 337 -6.67 -0.75 -28.68
N ILE A 338 -6.68 -1.93 -28.05
CA ILE A 338 -7.68 -2.98 -28.31
C ILE A 338 -9.09 -2.48 -28.00
N ASN A 339 -9.25 -1.75 -26.89
CA ASN A 339 -10.52 -1.18 -26.44
C ASN A 339 -10.91 0.12 -27.15
N LYS A 340 -10.11 0.61 -28.11
CA LYS A 340 -10.30 1.91 -28.80
C LYS A 340 -10.40 3.11 -27.84
N ALA A 341 -9.73 3.02 -26.70
CA ALA A 341 -9.60 4.09 -25.72
C ALA A 341 -8.35 4.94 -26.01
N ASP A 342 -8.29 6.17 -25.48
CA ASP A 342 -7.08 6.98 -25.54
C ASP A 342 -6.03 6.43 -24.56
N PRO A 343 -4.85 5.98 -25.03
CA PRO A 343 -3.80 5.45 -24.15
C PRO A 343 -3.26 6.44 -23.13
N LYS A 344 -3.49 7.75 -23.28
CA LYS A 344 -3.05 8.77 -22.30
C LYS A 344 -3.96 8.85 -21.08
N GLU A 345 -5.24 8.57 -21.28
CA GLU A 345 -6.28 8.61 -20.26
C GLU A 345 -6.61 7.22 -19.70
N PHE A 346 -6.24 6.14 -20.43
CA PHE A 346 -6.42 4.77 -19.97
C PHE A 346 -5.45 4.45 -18.81
N THR A 347 -6.01 4.07 -17.67
CA THR A 347 -5.26 3.76 -16.46
C THR A 347 -5.54 2.33 -15.98
N ILE A 348 -4.86 1.93 -14.90
CA ILE A 348 -5.14 0.66 -14.21
C ILE A 348 -6.61 0.53 -13.78
N ARG A 349 -7.35 1.64 -13.59
CA ARG A 349 -8.78 1.62 -13.23
C ARG A 349 -9.69 1.19 -14.38
N ASP A 350 -9.24 1.39 -15.61
CA ASP A 350 -10.00 1.08 -16.82
C ASP A 350 -9.73 -0.33 -17.35
N SER A 351 -8.68 -0.98 -16.84
CA SER A 351 -8.26 -2.31 -17.25
C SER A 351 -9.31 -3.39 -16.95
N GLN A 352 -9.51 -4.31 -17.88
CA GLN A 352 -10.33 -5.52 -17.72
C GLN A 352 -9.81 -6.45 -16.63
N PHE A 353 -8.54 -6.28 -16.22
CA PHE A 353 -7.96 -6.97 -15.05
C PHE A 353 -8.84 -6.82 -13.81
N ASN A 354 -9.45 -5.65 -13.64
CA ASN A 354 -10.33 -5.30 -12.53
C ASN A 354 -11.59 -6.18 -12.42
N ARG A 355 -11.93 -6.89 -13.50
CA ARG A 355 -13.05 -7.84 -13.58
C ARG A 355 -12.59 -9.27 -13.85
N ASN A 356 -11.32 -9.46 -14.20
CA ASN A 356 -10.71 -10.75 -14.55
C ASN A 356 -9.29 -10.83 -13.95
N PRO A 357 -9.18 -10.84 -12.61
CA PRO A 357 -7.88 -10.73 -11.95
C PRO A 357 -7.04 -11.99 -12.12
N ILE A 358 -5.73 -11.79 -12.21
CA ILE A 358 -4.70 -12.83 -12.16
C ILE A 358 -3.79 -12.50 -10.98
N GLY A 359 -3.68 -13.43 -10.04
CA GLY A 359 -2.83 -13.28 -8.87
C GLY A 359 -1.96 -14.51 -8.64
N THR A 360 -1.39 -14.63 -7.45
CA THR A 360 -0.55 -15.76 -7.01
C THR A 360 -1.26 -16.68 -6.03
N GLY A 361 -2.49 -16.33 -5.64
CA GLY A 361 -3.23 -16.92 -4.54
C GLY A 361 -3.82 -18.32 -4.79
N PRO A 362 -4.51 -18.88 -3.78
CA PRO A 362 -5.04 -20.23 -3.78
C PRO A 362 -6.19 -20.49 -4.75
N PHE A 363 -6.88 -19.44 -5.22
CA PHE A 363 -7.98 -19.56 -6.16
C PHE A 363 -7.78 -18.68 -7.40
N ARG A 364 -8.08 -19.22 -8.57
CA ARG A 364 -8.06 -18.54 -9.87
C ARG A 364 -9.45 -18.04 -10.21
N PHE A 365 -9.53 -16.84 -10.76
CA PHE A 365 -10.79 -16.29 -11.26
C PHE A 365 -11.38 -17.15 -12.39
N VAL A 366 -12.71 -17.28 -12.43
CA VAL A 366 -13.45 -17.99 -13.50
C VAL A 366 -14.48 -17.08 -14.14
N GLU A 367 -15.40 -16.52 -13.34
CA GLU A 367 -16.52 -15.74 -13.86
C GLU A 367 -17.02 -14.76 -12.80
N TRP A 368 -17.49 -13.61 -13.27
CA TRP A 368 -18.26 -12.66 -12.48
C TRP A 368 -19.48 -12.21 -13.26
N LYS A 369 -20.67 -12.55 -12.76
CA LYS A 369 -21.95 -12.01 -13.21
C LYS A 369 -22.40 -10.99 -12.18
N SER A 370 -22.50 -9.74 -12.60
CA SER A 370 -22.88 -8.62 -11.74
C SER A 370 -24.19 -8.89 -11.02
N ASP A 371 -24.23 -8.55 -9.74
CA ASP A 371 -25.37 -8.71 -8.83
C ASP A 371 -25.88 -10.16 -8.65
N GLU A 372 -25.16 -11.15 -9.17
CA GLU A 372 -25.53 -12.57 -9.07
C GLU A 372 -24.46 -13.40 -8.37
N ILE A 373 -23.27 -13.53 -8.99
CA ILE A 373 -22.30 -14.55 -8.60
C ILE A 373 -20.87 -14.24 -9.06
N ILE A 374 -19.89 -14.56 -8.20
CA ILE A 374 -18.47 -14.66 -8.54
C ILE A 374 -18.01 -16.09 -8.31
N ARG A 375 -17.34 -16.68 -9.30
CA ARG A 375 -16.81 -18.04 -9.25
C ARG A 375 -15.31 -18.02 -9.35
N LEU A 376 -14.68 -18.76 -8.44
CA LEU A 376 -13.25 -19.04 -8.46
C LEU A 376 -13.04 -20.55 -8.47
N LYS A 377 -12.03 -21.00 -9.20
CA LYS A 377 -11.57 -22.40 -9.18
C LYS A 377 -10.29 -22.49 -8.38
N ARG A 378 -10.07 -23.63 -7.76
CA ARG A 378 -8.83 -23.92 -7.05
C ARG A 378 -7.62 -23.78 -7.99
N ASN A 379 -6.53 -23.25 -7.45
CA ASN A 379 -5.21 -23.32 -8.06
C ASN A 379 -4.55 -24.64 -7.63
N ASP A 380 -4.60 -25.68 -8.46
CA ASP A 380 -4.01 -26.99 -8.13
C ASP A 380 -2.49 -26.93 -7.93
N ASP A 381 -1.82 -25.95 -8.57
CA ASP A 381 -0.38 -25.69 -8.45
C ASP A 381 -0.05 -24.63 -7.38
N TYR A 382 -0.96 -24.38 -6.43
CA TYR A 382 -0.72 -23.35 -5.42
C TYR A 382 0.52 -23.67 -4.58
N TRP A 383 1.40 -22.69 -4.40
CA TRP A 383 2.73 -22.87 -3.84
C TRP A 383 2.74 -23.29 -2.35
N GLU A 384 1.65 -23.03 -1.61
CA GLU A 384 1.48 -23.46 -0.22
C GLU A 384 0.68 -24.77 -0.08
N GLY A 385 0.33 -25.39 -1.21
CA GLY A 385 -0.56 -26.55 -1.25
C GLY A 385 -2.00 -26.15 -1.59
N PRO A 386 -2.65 -26.84 -2.53
CA PRO A 386 -3.96 -26.44 -3.04
C PRO A 386 -5.04 -26.57 -1.94
N PRO A 387 -6.03 -25.66 -1.89
CA PRO A 387 -7.19 -25.78 -1.00
C PRO A 387 -7.92 -27.12 -1.12
N GLU A 388 -8.58 -27.55 -0.03
CA GLU A 388 -9.39 -28.77 -0.04
C GLU A 388 -10.59 -28.65 -1.01
N TYR A 389 -11.27 -27.50 -1.00
CA TYR A 389 -12.37 -27.21 -1.92
C TYR A 389 -11.86 -26.87 -3.32
N GLN A 390 -12.51 -27.43 -4.34
CA GLN A 390 -12.21 -27.25 -5.77
C GLN A 390 -12.80 -25.97 -6.35
N GLU A 391 -13.92 -25.49 -5.82
CA GLU A 391 -14.60 -24.27 -6.28
C GLU A 391 -14.98 -23.40 -5.08
N TYR A 392 -14.73 -22.09 -5.19
CA TYR A 392 -15.24 -21.08 -4.28
C TYR A 392 -16.25 -20.22 -5.04
N VAL A 393 -17.45 -20.08 -4.49
CA VAL A 393 -18.54 -19.32 -5.08
C VAL A 393 -19.03 -18.28 -4.11
N MET A 394 -19.01 -17.02 -4.52
CA MET A 394 -19.69 -15.93 -3.81
C MET A 394 -21.02 -15.66 -4.51
N ARG A 395 -22.14 -15.88 -3.82
CA ARG A 395 -23.48 -15.50 -4.29
C ARG A 395 -23.88 -14.15 -3.69
N VAL A 396 -24.37 -13.24 -4.51
CA VAL A 396 -24.82 -11.91 -4.07
C VAL A 396 -26.29 -12.00 -3.68
N ILE A 397 -26.56 -11.85 -2.39
CA ILE A 397 -27.91 -11.97 -1.82
C ILE A 397 -28.07 -10.80 -0.84
N PRO A 398 -28.51 -9.61 -1.30
CA PRO A 398 -28.53 -8.41 -0.46
C PRO A 398 -29.48 -8.52 0.73
N ASP A 399 -30.63 -9.17 0.55
CA ASP A 399 -31.65 -9.32 1.59
C ASP A 399 -31.19 -10.30 2.71
N PRO A 400 -31.12 -9.85 3.98
CA PRO A 400 -30.58 -10.66 5.07
C PRO A 400 -31.48 -11.85 5.44
N LEU A 401 -32.80 -11.75 5.28
CA LEU A 401 -33.73 -12.85 5.55
C LEU A 401 -33.58 -13.94 4.50
N THR A 402 -33.43 -13.57 3.23
CA THR A 402 -33.19 -14.51 2.14
C THR A 402 -31.85 -15.23 2.31
N ARG A 403 -30.77 -14.52 2.68
CA ARG A 403 -29.48 -15.17 3.00
C ARG A 403 -29.61 -16.22 4.08
N GLU A 404 -30.36 -15.90 5.13
CA GLU A 404 -30.60 -16.82 6.23
C GLU A 404 -31.45 -18.03 5.81
N MET A 405 -32.54 -17.82 5.08
CA MET A 405 -33.37 -18.91 4.56
C MET A 405 -32.58 -19.85 3.65
N GLU A 406 -31.74 -19.30 2.79
CA GLU A 406 -30.86 -20.10 1.93
C GLU A 406 -29.78 -20.85 2.72
N PHE A 407 -29.31 -20.30 3.85
CA PHE A 407 -28.39 -21.00 4.74
C PHE A 407 -29.09 -22.20 5.40
N TYR A 408 -30.32 -22.03 5.91
CA TYR A 408 -31.14 -23.13 6.42
C TYR A 408 -31.44 -24.20 5.37
N ALA A 409 -31.70 -23.79 4.13
CA ALA A 409 -31.89 -24.70 3.00
C ALA A 409 -30.60 -25.42 2.55
N GLY A 410 -29.44 -24.99 3.06
CA GLY A 410 -28.12 -25.49 2.68
C GLY A 410 -27.65 -25.01 1.30
N ALA A 411 -28.33 -24.03 0.71
CA ALA A 411 -27.97 -23.44 -0.59
C ALA A 411 -26.76 -22.50 -0.50
N VAL A 412 -26.48 -21.98 0.70
CA VAL A 412 -25.20 -21.34 1.05
C VAL A 412 -24.58 -22.06 2.25
N ASP A 413 -23.25 -22.11 2.27
CA ASP A 413 -22.46 -22.78 3.31
C ASP A 413 -22.03 -21.82 4.42
N ASN A 414 -21.91 -20.53 4.09
CA ASN A 414 -21.52 -19.49 5.02
C ASN A 414 -22.14 -18.15 4.61
N TYR A 415 -22.48 -17.31 5.59
CA TYR A 415 -22.79 -15.91 5.39
C TYR A 415 -22.41 -15.09 6.64
N SER A 416 -22.38 -13.77 6.52
CA SER A 416 -22.15 -12.89 7.68
C SER A 416 -23.43 -12.77 8.52
N VAL A 417 -23.51 -13.55 9.60
CA VAL A 417 -24.63 -13.58 10.54
C VAL A 417 -24.66 -12.30 11.38
N GLU A 418 -25.85 -11.73 11.58
CA GLU A 418 -26.03 -10.57 12.45
C GLU A 418 -26.16 -10.96 13.93
N PRO A 419 -25.75 -10.09 14.89
CA PRO A 419 -25.76 -10.43 16.32
C PRO A 419 -27.09 -10.97 16.85
N HIS A 420 -28.22 -10.46 16.35
CA HIS A 420 -29.55 -10.90 16.77
C HIS A 420 -29.92 -12.31 16.25
N GLN A 421 -29.44 -12.67 15.04
CA GLN A 421 -29.60 -14.01 14.46
C GLN A 421 -28.78 -15.05 15.25
N VAL A 422 -27.57 -14.69 15.69
CA VAL A 422 -26.73 -15.57 16.54
C VAL A 422 -27.47 -15.96 17.83
N ALA A 423 -28.13 -15.00 18.47
CA ALA A 423 -28.91 -15.26 19.69
C ALA A 423 -30.13 -16.17 19.44
N ARG A 424 -30.68 -16.17 18.23
CA ARG A 424 -31.74 -17.11 17.81
C ARG A 424 -31.16 -18.51 17.56
N PHE A 425 -30.10 -18.64 16.76
CA PHE A 425 -29.48 -19.93 16.44
C PHE A 425 -29.01 -20.70 17.68
N LYS A 426 -28.49 -20.00 18.71
CA LYS A 426 -28.11 -20.61 19.99
C LYS A 426 -29.27 -21.20 20.80
N ARG A 427 -30.52 -20.83 20.49
CA ARG A 427 -31.73 -21.33 21.16
C ARG A 427 -32.41 -22.46 20.37
N GLU A 428 -32.12 -22.56 19.07
CA GLU A 428 -32.70 -23.56 18.17
C GLU A 428 -31.86 -24.84 18.08
N ASN A 429 -30.59 -24.77 18.47
CA ASN A 429 -29.74 -25.92 18.83
C ASN A 429 -29.76 -26.14 20.34
#